data_AF-A0A2C6BAH5-F1
#
_entry.id   AF-A0A2C6BAH5-F1
#
_cell.length_a   1.000
_cell.length_b   1.000
_cell.length_c   1.000
_cell.angle_alpha   90.00
_cell.angle_beta   90.00
_cell.angle_gamma   90.00
#
_symmetry.space_group_name_H-M   'P 1'
#
loop_
_entity.id
_entity.type
_entity.pdbx_description
1 polymer ?
#
loop_
_entity_poly.entity_id
_entity_poly.type
_entity_poly.pdbx_seq_one_letter_code
_entity_poly.pdbx_strand_id
1 'polypeptide(L)'
;LKSIYKKEISSKKAFRGIIKKASCILAVIIGASLDKLIEGTPINIPISLFNIPLSFKELIIFSIIGNEGISIIENLGEMNFPFPLFIKKFFKQLKQQDDDKKLD
;
A
#
# COMPACT_ATOMS: atom_id res chain seq x y z
N LEU A 1 0.30 -6.21 -13.37
CA LEU A 1 0.29 -5.25 -14.50
C LEU A 1 1.47 -5.47 -15.44
N LYS A 2 2.71 -5.27 -14.99
CA LYS A 2 3.93 -5.50 -15.80
C LYS A 2 3.95 -6.85 -16.51
N SER A 3 3.72 -7.95 -15.77
CA SER A 3 3.74 -9.31 -16.34
C SER A 3 2.68 -9.54 -17.42
N ILE A 4 1.54 -8.84 -17.36
CA ILE A 4 0.51 -8.92 -18.40
C ILE A 4 0.99 -8.15 -19.63
N TYR A 5 1.51 -6.95 -19.44
CA TYR A 5 2.07 -6.12 -20.51
C TYR A 5 3.21 -6.83 -21.26
N LYS A 6 4.12 -7.47 -20.53
CA LYS A 6 5.25 -8.23 -21.11
C LYS A 6 4.87 -9.65 -21.58
N LYS A 7 3.61 -10.08 -21.40
CA LYS A 7 3.14 -11.46 -21.66
C LYS A 7 3.92 -12.56 -20.90
N GLU A 8 4.52 -12.21 -19.77
CA GLU A 8 5.31 -13.09 -18.90
C GLU A 8 4.53 -13.45 -17.63
N ILE A 9 3.37 -14.09 -17.80
CA ILE A 9 2.54 -14.51 -16.67
C ILE A 9 3.05 -15.83 -16.13
N SER A 10 3.32 -15.87 -14.82
CA SER A 10 3.61 -17.11 -14.10
C SER A 10 2.52 -17.37 -13.09
N SER A 11 1.86 -18.54 -13.17
CA SER A 11 0.77 -18.93 -12.25
C SER A 11 1.21 -18.89 -10.79
N LYS A 12 2.45 -19.30 -10.49
CA LYS A 12 3.02 -19.25 -9.13
C LYS A 12 3.14 -17.81 -8.62
N LYS A 13 3.57 -16.87 -9.48
CA LYS A 13 3.65 -15.44 -9.13
C LYS A 13 2.26 -14.84 -8.95
N ALA A 14 1.32 -15.16 -9.83
CA ALA A 14 -0.06 -14.68 -9.76
C ALA A 14 -0.76 -15.16 -8.48
N PHE A 15 -0.65 -16.45 -8.15
CA PHE A 15 -1.24 -17.03 -6.94
C PHE A 15 -0.68 -16.39 -5.66
N ARG A 16 0.65 -16.19 -5.59
CA ARG A 16 1.27 -15.47 -4.46
C ARG A 16 0.74 -14.04 -4.32
N GLY A 17 0.47 -13.38 -5.44
CA GLY A 17 -0.15 -12.05 -5.45
C GLY A 17 -1.57 -12.05 -4.90
N ILE A 18 -2.38 -13.05 -5.27
CA ILE A 18 -3.74 -13.22 -4.76
C ILE A 18 -3.73 -13.44 -3.24
N ILE A 19 -2.85 -14.31 -2.73
CA ILE A 19 -2.73 -14.56 -1.29
C ILE A 19 -2.40 -13.28 -0.54
N LYS A 20 -1.44 -12.48 -1.03
CA LYS A 20 -1.12 -11.18 -0.41
C LYS A 20 -2.35 -10.27 -0.36
N LYS A 21 -3.10 -10.15 -1.46
CA LYS A 21 -4.31 -9.31 -1.49
C LYS A 21 -5.41 -9.85 -0.57
N ALA A 22 -5.56 -11.16 -0.46
CA ALA A 22 -6.47 -11.77 0.51
C ALA A 22 -6.07 -11.44 1.96
N SER A 23 -4.77 -11.45 2.28
CA SER A 23 -4.31 -11.03 3.61
C SER A 23 -4.57 -9.54 3.91
N CYS A 24 -4.52 -8.66 2.90
CA CYS A 24 -4.92 -7.27 3.06
C CYS A 24 -6.39 -7.13 3.45
N ILE A 25 -7.28 -7.89 2.79
CA ILE A 25 -8.72 -7.91 3.13
C ILE A 25 -8.91 -8.41 4.56
N LEU A 26 -8.20 -9.47 4.96
CA LEU A 26 -8.26 -9.99 6.32
C LEU A 26 -7.81 -8.94 7.36
N ALA A 27 -6.76 -8.17 7.07
CA ALA A 27 -6.29 -7.11 7.94
C ALA A 27 -7.36 -6.02 8.14
N VAL A 28 -8.11 -5.65 7.10
CA VAL A 28 -9.22 -4.69 7.21
C VAL A 28 -10.34 -5.24 8.09
N ILE A 29 -10.67 -6.53 7.97
CA ILE A 29 -11.67 -7.18 8.83
C ILE A 29 -11.23 -7.11 10.29
N ILE A 30 -9.96 -7.40 10.59
CA ILE A 30 -9.40 -7.28 11.95
C ILE A 30 -9.53 -5.84 12.46
N GLY A 31 -9.21 -4.84 11.63
CA GLY A 31 -9.39 -3.43 11.96
C GLY A 31 -10.84 -3.08 12.31
N ALA A 32 -11.80 -3.55 11.50
CA ALA A 32 -13.22 -3.33 11.75
C ALA A 32 -13.71 -4.06 13.01
N SER A 33 -13.14 -5.21 13.34
CA SER A 33 -13.41 -5.90 14.61
C SER A 33 -12.87 -5.13 15.80
N LEU A 34 -11.68 -4.53 15.70
CA LEU A 34 -11.12 -3.68 16.75
C LEU A 34 -11.98 -2.43 16.99
N ASP A 35 -12.45 -1.78 15.91
CA ASP A 35 -13.35 -0.64 16.02
C ASP A 35 -14.59 -0.98 16.87
N LYS A 36 -15.24 -2.12 16.59
CA LYS A 36 -16.42 -2.58 17.35
C LYS A 36 -16.12 -2.88 18.82
N LEU A 37 -14.94 -3.44 19.12
CA LEU A 37 -14.54 -3.72 20.49
C LEU A 37 -14.38 -2.42 21.29
N ILE A 38 -13.82 -1.38 20.66
CA ILE A 38 -13.57 -0.09 21.31
C ILE A 38 -14.86 0.69 21.49
N GLU A 39 -15.75 0.70 20.48
CA GLU A 39 -17.08 1.35 20.56
C GLU A 39 -17.91 0.87 21.77
N GLY A 40 -17.71 -0.37 22.22
CA GLY A 40 -18.38 -0.93 23.40
C GLY A 40 -17.72 -0.62 24.75
N THR A 41 -16.63 0.15 24.78
CA THR A 41 -15.84 0.44 25.99
C THR A 41 -15.69 1.95 26.21
N PRO A 42 -15.40 2.42 27.44
CA PRO A 42 -15.07 3.82 27.69
C PRO A 42 -13.66 4.22 27.18
N ILE A 43 -12.97 3.32 26.47
CA ILE A 43 -11.62 3.55 25.97
C ILE A 43 -11.70 4.47 24.75
N ASN A 44 -10.99 5.60 24.81
CA ASN A 44 -10.83 6.49 23.67
C ASN A 44 -9.38 6.45 23.20
N ILE A 45 -9.16 6.05 21.95
CA ILE A 45 -7.84 6.02 21.33
C ILE A 45 -7.81 7.15 20.30
N PRO A 46 -7.10 8.26 20.58
CA PRO A 46 -7.07 9.38 19.67
C PRO A 46 -6.19 9.05 18.46
N ILE A 47 -6.82 8.63 17.37
CA ILE A 47 -6.18 8.44 16.07
C ILE A 47 -6.70 9.55 15.16
N SER A 48 -5.80 10.37 14.63
CA SER A 48 -6.18 11.41 13.67
C SER A 48 -5.10 11.60 12.62
N LEU A 49 -5.53 11.98 11.41
CA LEU A 49 -4.66 12.33 10.30
C LEU A 49 -5.18 13.62 9.67
N PHE A 50 -4.32 14.63 9.49
CA PHE A 50 -4.72 15.96 9.01
C PHE A 50 -5.90 16.58 9.79
N ASN A 51 -5.91 16.39 11.12
CA ASN A 51 -7.00 16.81 12.01
C ASN A 51 -8.36 16.15 11.76
N ILE A 52 -8.39 15.03 11.03
CA ILE A 52 -9.58 14.22 10.80
C ILE A 52 -9.48 12.99 11.71
N PRO A 53 -10.46 12.72 12.58
CA PRO A 53 -10.46 11.51 13.41
C PRO A 53 -10.59 10.26 12.51
N LEU A 54 -9.87 9.22 12.86
CA LEU A 54 -9.84 7.96 12.13
C LEU A 54 -10.09 6.78 13.06
N SER A 55 -10.73 5.76 12.49
CA SER A 55 -10.90 4.44 13.09
C SER A 55 -9.78 3.48 12.63
N PHE A 56 -9.61 2.34 13.30
CA PHE A 56 -8.57 1.37 12.98
C PHE A 56 -8.73 0.80 11.58
N LYS A 57 -9.97 0.53 11.13
CA LYS A 57 -10.20 0.07 9.75
C LYS A 57 -9.71 1.09 8.72
N GLU A 58 -9.93 2.38 8.96
CA GLU A 58 -9.53 3.45 8.04
C GLU A 58 -8.01 3.57 7.98
N LEU A 59 -7.32 3.50 9.13
CA LEU A 59 -5.87 3.51 9.20
C LEU A 59 -5.25 2.34 8.40
N ILE A 60 -5.80 1.14 8.54
CA ILE A 60 -5.34 -0.05 7.82
C ILE A 60 -5.61 0.09 6.31
N ILE A 61 -6.79 0.59 5.93
CA ILE A 61 -7.12 0.85 4.51
C ILE A 61 -6.13 1.85 3.91
N PHE A 62 -5.86 2.97 4.58
CA PHE A 62 -4.89 3.95 4.08
C PHE A 62 -3.48 3.37 3.96
N SER A 63 -3.07 2.53 4.91
CA SER A 63 -1.79 1.83 4.85
C SER A 63 -1.70 0.88 3.65
N ILE A 64 -2.77 0.14 3.36
CA ILE A 64 -2.86 -0.75 2.18
C ILE A 64 -2.83 0.07 0.89
N ILE A 65 -3.59 1.17 0.81
CA ILE A 65 -3.60 2.06 -0.35
C ILE A 65 -2.20 2.62 -0.62
N GLY A 66 -1.48 3.04 0.43
CA GLY A 66 -0.09 3.51 0.30
C GLY A 66 0.82 2.44 -0.31
N ASN A 67 0.82 1.23 0.26
CA ASN A 67 1.66 0.12 -0.21
C ASN A 67 1.31 -0.35 -1.64
N GLU A 68 0.03 -0.46 -1.96
CA GLU A 68 -0.42 -0.85 -3.30
C GLU A 68 -0.21 0.28 -4.32
N GLY A 69 -0.37 1.54 -3.91
CA GLY A 69 -0.09 2.71 -4.73
C GLY A 69 1.37 2.75 -5.19
N ILE A 70 2.31 2.51 -4.29
CA ILE A 70 3.75 2.37 -4.63
C ILE A 70 3.95 1.23 -5.64
N SER A 71 3.35 0.06 -5.38
CA SER A 71 3.45 -1.11 -6.25
C SER A 71 2.89 -0.85 -7.66
N ILE A 72 1.80 -0.07 -7.78
CA ILE A 72 1.21 0.33 -9.07
C ILE A 72 2.17 1.24 -9.82
N ILE A 73 2.73 2.25 -9.14
CA ILE A 73 3.64 3.22 -9.76
C ILE A 73 4.90 2.54 -10.26
N GLU A 74 5.46 1.60 -9.50
CA GLU A 74 6.61 0.78 -9.93
C GLU A 74 6.30 0.03 -11.24
N ASN A 75 5.15 -0.66 -11.31
CA ASN A 75 4.72 -1.35 -12.52
C ASN A 75 4.57 -0.40 -13.73
N LEU A 76 4.01 0.79 -13.52
CA LEU A 76 3.81 1.80 -14.56
C LEU A 76 5.14 2.41 -15.04
N GLY A 77 6.10 2.61 -14.13
CA GLY A 77 7.46 3.07 -14.48
C GLY A 77 8.17 2.10 -15.43
N GLU A 78 8.05 0.80 -15.18
CA GLU A 78 8.61 -0.24 -16.06
C GLU A 78 7.89 -0.39 -17.41
N MET A 79 6.68 0.15 -17.52
CA MET A 79 5.92 0.21 -18.76
C MET A 79 6.22 1.49 -19.57
N ASN A 80 7.20 2.31 -19.15
CA ASN A 80 7.52 3.61 -19.74
C ASN A 80 6.32 4.58 -19.78
N PHE A 81 5.41 4.49 -18.80
CA PHE A 81 4.27 5.37 -18.73
C PHE A 81 4.73 6.84 -18.56
N PRO A 82 4.18 7.80 -19.34
CA PRO A 82 4.60 9.20 -19.29
C PRO A 82 4.10 9.89 -18.03
N PHE A 83 4.90 9.83 -16.96
CA PHE A 83 4.60 10.56 -15.73
C PHE A 83 4.94 12.06 -15.83
N PRO A 84 4.12 12.95 -15.22
CA PRO A 84 4.47 14.34 -14.98
C PRO A 84 5.84 14.50 -14.30
N LEU A 85 6.55 15.60 -14.59
CA LEU A 85 7.92 15.84 -14.10
C LEU A 85 8.03 15.80 -12.57
N PHE A 86 7.04 16.32 -11.85
CA PHE A 86 7.01 16.29 -10.39
C PHE A 86 7.01 14.86 -9.83
N ILE A 87 6.14 14.01 -10.39
CA ILE A 87 6.02 12.59 -10.04
C ILE A 87 7.37 11.89 -10.31
N LYS A 88 7.97 12.07 -11.49
CA LYS A 88 9.30 11.48 -11.80
C LYS A 88 10.39 11.90 -10.81
N LYS A 89 10.45 13.16 -10.41
CA LYS A 89 11.46 13.66 -9.44
C LYS A 89 11.27 13.03 -8.06
N PHE A 90 10.04 12.96 -7.57
CA PHE A 90 9.71 12.34 -6.29
C PHE A 90 10.16 10.86 -6.25
N PHE A 91 9.85 10.08 -7.28
CA PHE A 91 10.27 8.66 -7.33
C PHE A 91 11.77 8.47 -7.50
N LYS A 92 12.46 9.35 -8.24
CA LYS A 92 13.93 9.29 -8.33
C LYS A 92 14.58 9.50 -6.97
N GLN A 93 14.07 10.43 -6.16
CA GLN A 93 14.56 10.68 -4.80
C GLN A 93 14.29 9.49 -3.86
N LEU A 94 13.09 8.89 -3.92
CA LEU A 94 12.78 7.69 -3.13
C LEU A 94 13.72 6.53 -3.45
N LYS A 95 14.02 6.31 -4.73
CA LYS A 95 14.92 5.24 -5.15
C LYS A 95 16.37 5.47 -4.70
N GLN A 96 16.87 6.71 -4.76
CA GLN A 96 18.20 7.05 -4.27
C GLN A 96 18.35 6.79 -2.77
N GLN A 97 17.34 7.13 -1.97
CA GLN A 97 17.36 6.84 -0.52
C GLN A 97 17.39 5.34 -0.20
N ASP A 98 16.79 4.51 -1.05
CA ASP A 98 16.74 3.05 -0.86
C ASP A 98 18.07 2.38 -1.25
N ASP A 99 18.77 2.93 -2.25
CA ASP A 99 20.09 2.46 -2.67
C ASP A 99 21.18 2.90 -1.68
N ASP A 100 21.12 4.13 -1.14
CA ASP A 100 22.06 4.61 -0.11
C ASP A 100 21.94 3.80 1.20
N LYS A 101 20.73 3.38 1.59
CA LYS A 101 20.50 2.52 2.76
C LYS A 101 21.00 1.07 2.60
N LYS A 102 21.35 0.63 1.40
CA LYS A 102 21.93 -0.71 1.15
C LYS A 102 23.45 -0.71 1.14
N LEU A 103 24.07 0.46 1.15
CA LEU A 103 25.53 0.64 1.16
C LEU A 103 26.11 0.82 2.57
N ASP A 104 25.24 0.97 3.58
CA ASP A 104 25.54 0.88 5.02
C ASP A 104 25.12 -0.50 5.59
#